data_AF-A0A6V7HVP0-F1
#
_entry.id   AF-A0A6V7HVP0-F1
#
_cell.length_a   1.000
_cell.length_b   1.000
_cell.length_c   1.000
_cell.angle_alpha   90.00
_cell.angle_beta   90.00
_cell.angle_gamma   90.00
#
_symmetry.space_group_name_H-M   'P 1'
#
loop_
_entity.id
_entity.type
_entity.pdbx_description
1 polymer ?
#
loop_
_entity_poly.entity_id
_entity_poly.type
_entity_poly.pdbx_seq_one_letter_code
_entity_poly.pdbx_strand_id
1 'polypeptide(L)' 'VHFDTSSTSLVNEIATAIKVYAYGVEDFVNDPNNAHHSLNTALSCEGIGESRWNTGDRFF' A
#
# COMPACT_ATOMS: atom_id res chain seq x y z
N VAL A 1 -0.18 21.71 -12.40
CA VAL A 1 0.77 20.61 -12.05
C VAL A 1 0.98 19.80 -13.31
N HIS A 2 2.21 19.71 -13.81
CA HIS A 2 2.54 18.88 -14.98
C HIS A 2 3.25 17.63 -14.45
N PHE A 3 2.64 16.46 -14.62
CA PHE A 3 3.27 15.20 -14.25
C PHE A 3 4.10 14.72 -15.44
N ASP A 4 5.36 14.38 -15.20
CA ASP A 4 6.18 13.72 -16.21
C ASP A 4 5.69 12.29 -16.38
N THR A 5 4.95 12.05 -17.46
CA THR A 5 4.40 10.74 -17.83
C THR A 5 5.26 10.02 -18.87
N SER A 6 6.53 10.40 -19.02
CA SER A 6 7.48 9.64 -19.85
C SER A 6 7.60 8.20 -19.34
N SER A 7 7.87 7.25 -20.24
CA SER A 7 8.02 5.84 -19.85
C SER A 7 9.12 5.63 -18.82
N THR A 8 10.19 6.42 -18.88
CA THR A 8 11.28 6.39 -17.90
C THR A 8 10.81 6.89 -16.53
N SER A 9 10.10 8.02 -16.48
CA SER A 9 9.50 8.54 -15.24
C SER A 9 8.54 7.51 -14.64
N LEU A 10 7.65 6.94 -15.45
CA LEU A 10 6.69 5.92 -15.01
C LEU A 10 7.37 4.70 -14.36
N VAL A 11 8.43 4.16 -14.98
CA VAL A 11 9.15 3.01 -14.43
C VAL A 11 9.85 3.36 -13.11
N ASN A 12 10.42 4.57 -13.00
CA ASN A 12 11.05 5.03 -11.76
C ASN A 12 10.03 5.21 -10.64
N GLU A 13 8.85 5.76 -10.94
CA GLU A 13 7.76 5.91 -9.97
C GLU A 13 7.21 4.56 -9.52
N ILE A 14 7.08 3.59 -10.42
CA ILE A 14 6.68 2.21 -10.06
C ILE A 14 7.72 1.59 -9.10
N ALA A 15 9.02 1.70 -9.42
CA ALA A 15 10.08 1.17 -8.57
C ALA A 15 10.09 1.83 -7.18
N THR A 16 9.83 3.15 -7.14
CA THR A 16 9.71 3.91 -5.89
C THR A 16 8.50 3.47 -5.07
N ALA A 17 7.34 3.32 -5.70
CA ALA A 17 6.12 2.85 -5.04
C ALA A 17 6.30 1.45 -4.44
N ILE A 18 6.98 0.53 -5.15
CA ILE A 18 7.29 -0.81 -4.64
C ILE A 18 8.21 -0.73 -3.40
N LYS A 19 9.23 0.13 -3.43
CA LYS A 19 10.13 0.30 -2.27
C LYS A 19 9.40 0.85 -1.06
N VAL A 20 8.58 1.88 -1.24
CA VAL A 20 7.77 2.47 -0.15
C VAL A 20 6.83 1.41 0.43
N TYR A 21 6.16 0.63 -0.42
CA TYR A 21 5.31 -0.47 0.03
C TYR A 21 6.10 -1.52 0.82
N ALA A 22 7.29 -1.92 0.35
CA ALA A 22 8.12 -2.90 1.03
C ALA A 22 8.56 -2.44 2.43
N TYR A 23 9.00 -1.18 2.55
CA TYR A 23 9.33 -0.61 3.86
C TYR A 23 8.11 -0.51 4.77
N GLY A 24 6.93 -0.14 4.24
CA GLY A 24 5.68 -0.14 5.01
C GLY A 24 5.31 -1.53 5.54
N VAL A 25 5.52 -2.60 4.77
CA VAL A 25 5.32 -3.99 5.24
C VAL A 25 6.30 -4.34 6.35
N GLU A 26 7.58 -4.00 6.18
CA GLU A 26 8.62 -4.27 7.17
C GLU A 26 8.30 -3.57 8.50
N ASP A 27 8.00 -2.27 8.45
CA ASP A 27 7.64 -1.48 9.64
C ASP A 27 6.36 -2.02 10.30
N PHE A 28 5.32 -2.33 9.53
CA PHE A 28 4.06 -2.84 10.06
C PHE A 28 4.23 -4.18 10.78
N VAL A 29 4.98 -5.12 10.19
CA VAL A 29 5.20 -6.45 10.75
C VAL A 29 6.11 -6.41 11.98
N ASN A 30 7.05 -5.47 12.01
CA ASN A 30 7.99 -5.33 13.13
C ASN A 30 7.40 -4.57 14.33
N ASP A 31 6.28 -3.86 14.19
CA ASP A 31 5.59 -3.21 15.31
C ASP A 31 4.72 -4.22 16.09
N PRO A 32 5.02 -4.49 17.38
CA PRO A 32 4.21 -5.39 18.21
C PRO A 32 2.76 -4.94 18.37
N ASN A 33 2.44 -3.65 18.20
CA ASN A 33 1.07 -3.14 18.27
C ASN A 33 0.19 -3.62 17.10
N ASN A 34 0.81 -4.15 16.03
CA ASN A 34 0.14 -4.68 14.86
C ASN A 34 -0.03 -6.20 14.89
N ALA A 35 0.38 -6.90 15.96
CA ALA A 35 0.39 -8.36 16.05
C ALA A 35 -0.96 -9.06 15.79
N HIS A 36 -2.08 -8.34 15.92
CA HIS A 36 -3.43 -8.84 15.69
C HIS A 36 -4.15 -8.18 14.51
N HIS A 37 -3.42 -7.39 13.72
CA HIS A 37 -3.96 -6.70 12.56
C HIS A 37 -3.49 -7.38 11.26
N SER A 38 -4.42 -7.56 10.32
CA SER A 38 -4.13 -8.16 9.03
C SER A 38 -3.85 -7.09 7.96
N LEU A 39 -2.87 -7.34 7.11
CA LEU A 39 -2.64 -6.56 5.89
C LEU A 39 -3.54 -6.98 4.72
N ASN A 40 -4.40 -8.00 4.88
CA ASN A 40 -5.39 -8.32 3.86
C ASN A 40 -6.36 -7.14 3.69
N THR A 41 -6.42 -6.59 2.48
CA THR A 41 -7.23 -5.40 2.20
C THR A 41 -8.71 -5.72 2.10
N ALA A 42 -9.06 -6.96 1.72
CA ALA A 42 -10.41 -7.42 1.40
C ALA A 42 -11.20 -6.47 0.46
N LEU A 43 -10.51 -5.59 -0.28
CA LEU A 43 -11.15 -4.56 -1.11
C LEU A 43 -11.89 -5.20 -2.28
N SER A 44 -13.09 -4.71 -2.55
CA SER A 44 -13.89 -5.13 -3.71
C SER A 44 -14.58 -3.95 -4.38
N CYS A 45 -14.46 -3.88 -5.70
CA CYS A 45 -15.15 -2.87 -6.53
C CYS A 45 -16.52 -3.34 -7.03
N GLU A 46 -16.82 -4.64 -6.94
CA GLU A 46 -17.92 -5.28 -7.68
C GLU A 46 -18.81 -6.21 -6.83
N GLY A 47 -18.60 -6.32 -5.52
CA GLY A 47 -19.40 -7.25 -4.71
C GLY A 47 -18.97 -7.40 -3.25
N ILE A 48 -19.07 -8.62 -2.73
CA ILE A 48 -18.78 -8.96 -1.33
C ILE A 48 -17.30 -8.71 -1.02
N GLY A 49 -17.05 -7.78 -0.11
CA GLY A 49 -15.74 -7.31 0.32
C GLY A 49 -15.86 -5.96 1.00
N GLU A 50 -14.73 -5.37 1.39
CA GLU A 50 -14.68 -4.08 2.03
C GLU A 50 -14.60 -2.95 0.99
N SER A 51 -15.27 -1.84 1.28
CA SER A 51 -15.16 -0.61 0.47
C SER A 51 -13.91 0.21 0.80
N ARG A 52 -13.25 -0.10 1.92
CA ARG A 52 -12.03 0.57 2.40
C ARG A 52 -11.11 -0.44 3.06
N TRP A 53 -9.81 -0.23 2.90
CA TRP A 53 -8.81 -1.01 3.62
C TRP A 53 -8.76 -0.57 5.09
N ASN A 54 -9.36 -1.36 5.98
CA ASN A 54 -9.47 -1.05 7.41
C ASN A 54 -8.12 -0.86 8.11
N THR A 55 -7.10 -1.61 7.71
CA THR A 55 -5.75 -1.52 8.28
C THR A 55 -4.86 -0.52 7.52
N GLY A 56 -5.35 0.07 6.43
CA GLY A 56 -4.56 0.98 5.59
C GLY A 56 -4.05 2.22 6.34
N ASP A 57 -4.84 2.73 7.30
CA ASP A 57 -4.46 3.89 8.14
C ASP A 57 -3.31 3.59 9.12
N ARG A 58 -2.96 2.32 9.32
CA ARG A 58 -1.84 1.89 10.17
C ARG A 58 -0.60 1.52 9.37
N PHE A 59 -0.76 1.33 8.07
CA PHE A 59 0.29 0.89 7.17
C PHE A 59 1.11 2.06 6.60
N PHE A 60 0.53 3.27 6.60
CA PHE A 60 1.15 4.53 6.17
C PHE A 60 1.10 5.55 7.32
#